data_AF-A0A933RE25-F1
#
_entry.id   AF-A0A933RE25-F1
#
_cell.length_a   1.000
_cell.length_b   1.000
_cell.length_c   1.000
_cell.angle_alpha   90.00
_cell.angle_beta   90.00
_cell.angle_gamma   90.00
#
_symmetry.space_group_name_H-M   'P 1'
#
loop_
_entity.id
_entity.type
_entity.pdbx_description
1 polymer ?
#
loop_
_entity_poly.entity_id
_entity_poly.type
_entity_poly.pdbx_seq_one_letter_code
_entity_poly.pdbx_strand_id
1 'polypeptide(L)'
;MFDWSRFFDDVRELGPPILESGVVPGPPAGPFERHRAYPLAVDRDGPRAAVLFAALDANPDLARGWWSVAVRFTREDGRWRDGDEEDGFTTQRPFERPAVPENSRHTWVDWHTNGGFGDYGTDEPRYRHMVFGIATAGTERLVVTDETGRERDLAITPWCGAYVATVEGAFSRLTGHGPDGRLLGSFVCLDGAHEPRG
;
A
#
# COMPACT_ATOMS: atom_id res chain seq x y z
N MET A 1 11.09 -15.82 -15.28
CA MET A 1 11.35 -15.40 -13.89
C MET A 1 11.35 -13.88 -13.84
N PHE A 2 10.79 -13.29 -12.79
CA PHE A 2 10.86 -11.85 -12.58
C PHE A 2 12.20 -11.51 -11.89
N ASP A 3 12.90 -10.50 -12.41
CA ASP A 3 14.13 -10.00 -11.81
C ASP A 3 13.81 -8.98 -10.71
N TRP A 4 13.80 -9.47 -9.47
CA TRP A 4 13.57 -8.64 -8.28
C TRP A 4 14.71 -7.66 -8.00
N SER A 5 15.95 -7.99 -8.40
CA SER A 5 17.08 -7.07 -8.20
C SER A 5 16.86 -5.78 -8.97
N ARG A 6 16.50 -5.89 -10.24
CA ARG A 6 16.22 -4.72 -11.10
C ARG A 6 15.02 -3.91 -10.60
N PHE A 7 13.99 -4.58 -10.08
CA PHE A 7 12.86 -3.90 -9.45
C PHE A 7 13.30 -3.11 -8.20
N PHE A 8 14.09 -3.71 -7.31
CA PHE A 8 14.55 -3.03 -6.11
C PHE A 8 15.58 -1.92 -6.38
N ASP A 9 16.34 -2.00 -7.46
CA ASP A 9 17.16 -0.87 -7.92
C ASP A 9 16.29 0.36 -8.24
N ASP A 10 15.17 0.17 -8.94
CA ASP A 10 14.19 1.23 -9.19
C ASP A 10 13.55 1.74 -7.88
N VAL A 11 13.20 0.86 -6.96
CA VAL A 11 12.63 1.24 -5.65
C VAL A 11 13.59 2.14 -4.88
N ARG A 12 14.89 1.81 -4.87
CA ARG A 12 15.92 2.60 -4.18
C ARG A 12 16.20 3.94 -4.86
N GLU A 13 16.07 3.99 -6.18
CA GLU A 13 16.22 5.22 -6.94
C GLU A 13 15.01 6.14 -6.77
N LEU A 14 13.79 5.60 -6.87
CA LEU A 14 12.54 6.36 -6.93
C LEU A 14 11.92 6.63 -5.56
N GLY A 15 12.07 5.72 -4.59
CA GLY A 15 11.44 5.80 -3.28
C GLY A 15 11.81 7.07 -2.50
N PRO A 16 13.09 7.34 -2.23
CA PRO A 16 13.51 8.51 -1.48
C PRO A 16 12.98 9.86 -2.01
N PRO A 17 13.07 10.21 -3.32
CA PRO A 17 12.52 11.48 -3.80
C PRO A 17 10.99 11.56 -3.71
N ILE A 18 10.28 10.46 -3.90
CA ILE A 18 8.82 10.38 -3.69
C ILE A 18 8.48 10.62 -2.23
N LEU A 19 9.25 10.04 -1.30
CA LEU A 19 9.07 10.23 0.13
C LEU A 19 9.41 11.65 0.56
N GLU A 20 10.45 12.28 0.03
CA GLU A 20 10.74 13.68 0.38
C GLU A 20 9.63 14.63 -0.12
N SER A 21 9.16 14.45 -1.35
CA SER A 21 8.08 15.28 -1.92
C SER A 21 6.69 14.97 -1.35
N GLY A 22 6.44 13.73 -0.94
CA GLY A 22 5.11 13.23 -0.60
C GLY A 22 4.17 13.14 -1.80
N VAL A 23 4.72 13.10 -3.02
CA VAL A 23 3.95 13.11 -4.27
C VAL A 23 4.44 12.00 -5.18
N VAL A 24 3.49 11.22 -5.70
CA VAL A 24 3.78 10.26 -6.78
C VAL A 24 3.71 11.00 -8.12
N PRO A 25 4.74 10.86 -8.98
CA PRO A 25 4.69 11.46 -10.30
C PRO A 25 3.49 10.93 -11.09
N GLY A 26 2.98 11.74 -12.03
CA GLY A 26 1.81 11.41 -12.87
C GLY A 26 1.89 10.04 -13.53
N PRO A 27 0.79 9.55 -14.14
CA PRO A 27 0.77 8.19 -14.66
C PRO A 27 1.96 7.97 -15.60
N PRO A 28 2.73 6.88 -15.40
CA PRO A 28 3.89 6.62 -16.24
C PRO A 28 3.44 6.42 -17.69
N ALA A 29 4.15 7.05 -18.62
CA ALA A 29 3.95 6.82 -20.04
C ALA A 29 4.57 5.47 -20.43
N GLY A 30 3.85 4.71 -21.26
CA GLY A 30 4.37 3.46 -21.82
C GLY A 30 5.50 3.70 -22.85
N PRO A 31 6.16 2.62 -23.31
CA PRO A 31 5.83 1.22 -23.04
C PRO A 31 6.21 0.78 -21.62
N PHE A 32 5.42 -0.14 -21.07
CA PHE A 32 5.71 -0.75 -19.77
C PHE A 32 6.59 -1.99 -19.94
N GLU A 33 7.56 -2.14 -19.05
CA GLU A 33 8.54 -3.22 -19.06
C GLU A 33 8.40 -4.08 -17.81
N ARG A 34 8.67 -5.38 -17.97
CA ARG A 34 8.83 -6.28 -16.83
C ARG A 34 10.06 -5.89 -16.02
N HIS A 35 10.06 -6.25 -14.74
CA HIS A 35 11.17 -6.01 -13.80
C HIS A 35 11.36 -4.54 -13.38
N ARG A 36 10.45 -3.65 -13.77
CA ARG A 36 10.47 -2.23 -13.40
C ARG A 36 9.47 -1.94 -12.29
N ALA A 37 9.78 -0.95 -11.46
CA ALA A 37 8.89 -0.44 -10.44
C ALA A 37 8.18 0.84 -10.92
N TYR A 38 6.85 0.86 -10.90
CA TYR A 38 6.04 2.02 -11.29
C TYR A 38 5.31 2.58 -10.07
N PRO A 39 5.72 3.72 -9.50
CA PRO A 39 5.14 4.20 -8.25
C PRO A 39 3.68 4.61 -8.44
N LEU A 40 2.85 4.25 -7.46
CA LEU A 40 1.41 4.44 -7.45
C LEU A 40 0.93 5.27 -6.27
N ALA A 41 1.44 5.03 -5.06
CA ALA A 41 1.05 5.76 -3.85
C ALA A 41 2.23 5.96 -2.91
N VAL A 42 2.11 6.94 -2.02
CA VAL A 42 3.10 7.25 -0.99
C VAL A 42 2.40 7.56 0.32
N ASP A 43 3.03 7.14 1.41
CA ASP A 43 2.59 7.41 2.76
C ASP A 43 3.76 7.72 3.69
N ARG A 44 3.54 8.61 4.66
CA ARG A 44 4.53 8.99 5.68
C ARG A 44 3.89 9.11 7.05
N ASP A 45 4.52 8.50 8.03
CA ASP A 45 4.16 8.61 9.44
C ASP A 45 5.44 8.72 10.29
N GLY A 46 5.87 9.96 10.50
CA GLY A 46 7.12 10.25 11.21
C GLY A 46 8.36 9.66 10.50
N PRO A 47 9.17 8.83 11.18
CA PRO A 47 10.34 8.17 10.59
C PRO A 47 10.00 6.92 9.77
N ARG A 48 8.72 6.50 9.73
CA ARG A 48 8.25 5.36 8.96
C ARG A 48 7.48 5.85 7.75
N ALA A 49 7.53 5.09 6.67
CA ALA A 49 6.84 5.43 5.45
C ALA A 49 6.61 4.18 4.59
N ALA A 50 5.84 4.34 3.53
CA ALA A 50 5.67 3.30 2.52
C ALA A 50 5.45 3.90 1.14
N VAL A 51 5.89 3.18 0.11
CA VAL A 51 5.61 3.50 -1.29
C VAL A 51 5.02 2.26 -1.94
N LEU A 52 3.92 2.44 -2.66
CA LEU A 52 3.28 1.40 -3.45
C LEU A 52 3.78 1.48 -4.90
N PHE A 53 4.15 0.35 -5.48
CA PHE A 53 4.57 0.24 -6.87
C PHE A 53 3.71 -0.78 -7.62
N ALA A 54 3.46 -0.55 -8.91
CA ALA A 54 3.03 -1.58 -9.85
C ALA A 54 4.24 -2.28 -10.46
N ALA A 55 4.13 -3.58 -10.69
CA ALA A 55 5.12 -4.42 -11.35
C ALA A 55 4.42 -5.37 -12.33
N LEU A 56 4.90 -5.46 -13.57
CA LEU A 56 4.31 -6.34 -14.59
C LEU A 56 4.87 -7.77 -14.49
N ASP A 57 3.97 -8.74 -14.35
CA ASP A 57 4.27 -10.18 -14.24
C ASP A 57 5.31 -10.50 -13.15
N ALA A 58 5.11 -9.97 -11.93
CA ALA A 58 5.99 -10.22 -10.78
C ALA A 58 5.98 -11.69 -10.35
N ASN A 59 4.78 -12.28 -10.19
CA ASN A 59 4.61 -13.69 -9.87
C ASN A 59 3.75 -14.41 -10.93
N PRO A 60 4.27 -14.62 -12.16
CA PRO A 60 3.49 -15.09 -13.30
C PRO A 60 3.00 -16.54 -13.17
N ASP A 61 3.60 -17.31 -12.25
CA ASP A 61 3.17 -18.67 -11.92
C ASP A 61 1.92 -18.70 -11.03
N LEU A 62 1.67 -17.62 -10.28
CA LEU A 62 0.43 -17.41 -9.51
C LEU A 62 -0.63 -16.74 -10.37
N ALA A 63 -0.28 -15.60 -10.98
CA ALA A 63 -1.15 -14.87 -11.89
C ALA A 63 -0.35 -13.92 -12.79
N ARG A 64 -0.77 -13.82 -14.04
CA ARG A 64 -0.21 -12.87 -15.03
C ARG A 64 -0.89 -11.51 -14.94
N GLY A 65 -0.18 -10.49 -15.41
CA GLY A 65 -0.64 -9.12 -15.42
C GLY A 65 0.06 -8.28 -14.36
N TRP A 66 -0.64 -7.27 -13.85
CA TRP A 66 -0.07 -6.33 -12.90
C TRP A 66 -0.09 -6.90 -11.48
N TRP A 67 1.00 -6.62 -10.77
CA TRP A 67 1.17 -6.86 -9.35
C TRP A 67 1.40 -5.53 -8.65
N SER A 68 0.91 -5.42 -7.42
CA SER A 68 1.21 -4.32 -6.53
C SER A 68 2.22 -4.78 -5.49
N VAL A 69 3.28 -4.01 -5.30
CA VAL A 69 4.34 -4.28 -4.33
C VAL A 69 4.52 -3.01 -3.51
N ALA A 70 4.17 -3.08 -2.24
CA ALA A 70 4.33 -1.99 -1.31
C ALA A 70 5.59 -2.21 -0.48
N VAL A 71 6.44 -1.19 -0.39
CA VAL A 71 7.75 -1.28 0.27
C VAL A 71 7.77 -0.30 1.42
N ARG A 72 8.12 -0.76 2.63
CA ARG A 72 8.33 0.11 3.79
C ARG A 72 9.65 0.85 3.65
N PHE A 73 9.68 2.05 4.22
CA PHE A 73 10.89 2.84 4.34
C PHE A 73 11.05 3.35 5.76
N THR A 74 12.30 3.43 6.20
CA THR A 74 12.67 4.05 7.48
C THR A 74 13.63 5.20 7.24
N ARG A 75 13.45 6.31 7.98
CA ARG A 75 14.36 7.44 7.94
C ARG A 75 15.51 7.23 8.92
N GLU A 76 16.71 7.06 8.39
CA GLU A 76 17.95 6.83 9.13
C GLU A 76 18.97 7.90 8.72
N ASP A 77 19.53 8.62 9.70
CA ASP A 77 20.49 9.71 9.48
C ASP A 77 20.00 10.74 8.43
N GLY A 78 18.71 11.04 8.47
CA GLY A 78 18.05 11.98 7.55
C GLY A 78 17.75 11.43 6.15
N ARG A 79 18.08 10.17 5.85
CA ARG A 79 17.86 9.52 4.55
C ARG A 79 16.85 8.40 4.64
N TRP A 80 16.04 8.22 3.60
CA TRP A 80 15.14 7.08 3.49
C TRP A 80 15.90 5.83 3.04
N ARG A 81 15.65 4.71 3.73
CA ARG A 81 16.14 3.37 3.42
C ARG A 81 14.96 2.45 3.18
N ASP A 82 15.00 1.68 2.10
CA ASP A 82 14.06 0.60 1.84
C ASP A 82 14.19 -0.48 2.93
N GLY A 83 13.06 -1.01 3.36
CA GLY A 83 12.95 -2.12 4.29
C GLY A 83 12.29 -3.32 3.63
N ASP A 84 11.35 -3.91 4.35
CA ASP A 84 10.56 -5.04 3.88
C ASP A 84 9.42 -4.63 2.94
N GLU A 85 8.94 -5.62 2.19
CA GLU A 85 7.89 -5.49 1.20
C GLU A 85 6.69 -6.39 1.50
N GLU A 86 5.54 -6.01 0.94
CA GLU A 86 4.34 -6.82 0.87
C GLU A 86 3.82 -6.73 -0.57
N ASP A 87 3.42 -7.85 -1.15
CA ASP A 87 2.88 -7.90 -2.49
C ASP A 87 1.48 -8.51 -2.56
N GLY A 88 0.80 -8.21 -3.65
CA GLY A 88 -0.50 -8.77 -3.93
C GLY A 88 -0.87 -8.61 -5.39
N PHE A 89 -1.79 -9.47 -5.84
CA PHE A 89 -2.34 -9.36 -7.18
C PHE A 89 -3.16 -8.07 -7.30
N THR A 90 -2.89 -7.23 -8.30
CA THR A 90 -3.57 -5.94 -8.44
C THR A 90 -4.57 -5.94 -9.59
N THR A 91 -5.26 -4.82 -9.79
CA THR A 91 -6.18 -4.61 -10.90
C THR A 91 -5.48 -4.72 -12.26
N GLN A 92 -6.24 -5.04 -13.31
CA GLN A 92 -5.70 -5.11 -14.68
C GLN A 92 -5.22 -3.74 -15.20
N ARG A 93 -5.60 -2.65 -14.53
CA ARG A 93 -5.35 -1.26 -14.96
C ARG A 93 -4.86 -0.39 -13.80
N PRO A 94 -3.64 -0.61 -13.27
CA PRO A 94 -3.15 0.08 -12.07
C PRO A 94 -2.94 1.58 -12.25
N PHE A 95 -2.97 2.07 -13.50
CA PHE A 95 -2.79 3.49 -13.84
C PHE A 95 -4.09 4.21 -14.17
N GLU A 96 -5.24 3.54 -14.00
CA GLU A 96 -6.56 4.11 -14.21
C GLU A 96 -7.36 4.01 -12.92
N ARG A 97 -7.95 5.13 -12.48
CA ARG A 97 -8.85 5.11 -11.33
C ARG A 97 -10.17 4.43 -11.71
N PRO A 98 -10.55 3.32 -11.07
CA PRO A 98 -11.75 2.59 -11.45
C PRO A 98 -13.01 3.35 -11.01
N ALA A 99 -14.02 3.40 -11.90
CA ALA A 99 -15.33 3.97 -11.57
C ALA A 99 -16.18 3.03 -10.68
N VAL A 100 -15.97 1.72 -10.83
CA VAL A 100 -16.63 0.64 -10.07
C VAL A 100 -15.58 -0.40 -9.66
N PRO A 101 -15.76 -1.12 -8.55
CA PRO A 101 -14.89 -2.24 -8.20
C PRO A 101 -14.98 -3.36 -9.24
N GLU A 102 -13.83 -3.92 -9.58
CA GLU A 102 -13.58 -5.03 -10.50
C GLU A 102 -13.14 -6.30 -9.76
N ASN A 103 -12.38 -6.17 -8.67
CA ASN A 103 -11.67 -7.28 -8.01
C ASN A 103 -12.04 -7.46 -6.53
N SER A 104 -12.98 -6.66 -6.03
CA SER A 104 -13.38 -6.63 -4.62
C SER A 104 -14.89 -6.67 -4.48
N ARG A 105 -15.36 -7.27 -3.39
CA ARG A 105 -16.78 -7.22 -2.99
C ARG A 105 -17.19 -5.88 -2.40
N HIS A 106 -16.22 -5.00 -2.12
CA HIS A 106 -16.45 -3.71 -1.50
C HIS A 106 -16.61 -2.63 -2.55
N THR A 107 -17.63 -1.78 -2.40
CA THR A 107 -18.03 -0.76 -3.39
C THR A 107 -17.08 0.43 -3.50
N TRP A 108 -16.14 0.56 -2.56
CA TRP A 108 -15.31 1.76 -2.36
C TRP A 108 -13.81 1.52 -2.51
N VAL A 109 -13.39 0.26 -2.55
CA VAL A 109 -12.03 -0.16 -2.93
C VAL A 109 -12.12 -1.30 -3.93
N ASP A 110 -11.44 -1.16 -5.06
CA ASP A 110 -11.35 -2.18 -6.09
C ASP A 110 -10.51 -3.39 -5.63
N TRP A 111 -9.50 -3.12 -4.82
CA TRP A 111 -8.66 -4.15 -4.24
C TRP A 111 -7.91 -3.56 -3.03
N HIS A 112 -7.65 -4.41 -2.03
CA HIS A 112 -6.75 -4.10 -0.92
C HIS A 112 -6.02 -5.36 -0.47
N THR A 113 -4.83 -5.20 0.09
CA THR A 113 -4.19 -6.24 0.89
C THR A 113 -3.72 -5.66 2.22
N ASN A 114 -3.65 -6.56 3.19
CA ASN A 114 -3.20 -6.28 4.54
C ASN A 114 -1.97 -7.16 4.76
N GLY A 115 -0.79 -6.61 4.48
CA GLY A 115 0.47 -7.27 4.73
C GLY A 115 0.91 -7.03 6.17
N GLY A 116 1.46 -8.04 6.84
CA GLY A 116 1.98 -7.92 8.20
C GLY A 116 3.17 -8.84 8.38
N PHE A 117 4.36 -8.27 8.52
CA PHE A 117 5.55 -9.03 8.88
C PHE A 117 5.71 -9.03 10.40
N GLY A 118 5.80 -10.22 10.98
CA GLY A 118 6.17 -10.43 12.38
C GLY A 118 7.67 -10.66 12.48
N ASP A 119 8.43 -9.63 12.83
CA ASP A 119 9.78 -9.87 13.34
C ASP A 119 9.68 -10.27 14.81
N TYR A 120 10.12 -11.49 15.13
CA TYR A 120 10.05 -12.08 16.49
C TYR A 120 11.22 -11.65 17.38
N GLY A 121 11.68 -10.40 17.24
CA GLY A 121 12.64 -9.77 18.14
C GLY A 121 12.05 -9.51 19.53
N THR A 122 12.93 -9.34 20.52
CA THR A 122 12.57 -9.28 21.94
C THR A 122 12.08 -7.93 22.43
N ASP A 123 12.32 -6.81 21.73
CA ASP A 123 12.34 -5.49 22.38
C ASP A 123 11.55 -4.33 21.73
N GLU A 124 10.83 -4.52 20.61
CA GLU A 124 9.99 -3.46 20.01
C GLU A 124 8.58 -3.97 19.64
N PRO A 125 7.55 -3.09 19.64
CA PRO A 125 6.18 -3.49 19.34
C PRO A 125 6.08 -4.22 18.00
N ARG A 126 5.45 -5.39 18.09
CA ARG A 126 5.30 -6.41 17.08
C ARG A 126 4.17 -5.99 16.13
N TYR A 127 4.43 -6.14 14.83
CA TYR A 127 3.56 -5.91 13.68
C TYR A 127 3.37 -4.44 13.25
N ARG A 128 3.67 -4.23 11.96
CA ARG A 128 3.36 -3.04 11.18
C ARG A 128 2.38 -3.46 10.10
N HIS A 129 1.09 -3.22 10.28
CA HIS A 129 0.11 -3.44 9.22
C HIS A 129 0.47 -2.57 8.02
N MET A 130 0.56 -3.16 6.84
CA MET A 130 0.63 -2.44 5.59
C MET A 130 -0.70 -2.58 4.87
N VAL A 131 -1.41 -1.47 4.73
CA VAL A 131 -2.71 -1.44 4.06
C VAL A 131 -2.53 -0.68 2.75
N PHE A 132 -2.78 -1.34 1.63
CA PHE A 132 -2.61 -0.71 0.32
C PHE A 132 -3.61 -1.24 -0.69
N GLY A 133 -3.91 -0.40 -1.68
CA GLY A 133 -4.98 -0.70 -2.62
C GLY A 133 -5.27 0.39 -3.63
N ILE A 134 -6.41 0.24 -4.30
CA ILE A 134 -6.96 1.20 -5.27
C ILE A 134 -8.37 1.59 -4.83
N ALA A 135 -8.54 2.87 -4.50
CA ALA A 135 -9.84 3.47 -4.18
C ALA A 135 -10.60 3.84 -5.46
N THR A 136 -11.89 3.52 -5.51
CA THR A 136 -12.72 3.87 -6.67
C THR A 136 -12.92 5.39 -6.75
N ALA A 137 -13.39 5.87 -7.90
CA ALA A 137 -13.74 7.28 -8.11
C ALA A 137 -14.81 7.80 -7.14
N GLY A 138 -15.59 6.90 -6.52
CA GLY A 138 -16.60 7.24 -5.50
C GLY A 138 -16.06 7.41 -4.08
N THR A 139 -14.77 7.15 -3.85
CA THR A 139 -14.12 7.28 -2.53
C THR A 139 -13.33 8.57 -2.46
N GLU A 140 -13.79 9.53 -1.68
CA GLU A 140 -13.15 10.84 -1.58
C GLU A 140 -12.01 10.85 -0.57
N ARG A 141 -12.17 10.09 0.53
CA ARG A 141 -11.26 10.12 1.66
C ARG A 141 -11.09 8.73 2.27
N LEU A 142 -9.85 8.43 2.63
CA LEU A 142 -9.47 7.24 3.39
C LEU A 142 -8.83 7.67 4.70
N VAL A 143 -9.28 7.08 5.80
CA VAL A 143 -8.78 7.33 7.15
C VAL A 143 -8.22 6.03 7.69
N VAL A 144 -7.00 6.07 8.24
CA VAL A 144 -6.44 4.97 9.01
C VAL A 144 -6.50 5.29 10.49
N THR A 145 -6.95 4.34 11.30
CA THR A 145 -6.95 4.39 12.76
C THR A 145 -5.97 3.36 13.29
N ASP A 146 -5.05 3.75 14.18
CA ASP A 146 -4.13 2.83 14.86
C ASP A 146 -4.68 2.30 16.20
N GLU A 147 -3.92 1.44 16.87
CA GLU A 147 -4.32 0.80 18.13
C GLU A 147 -4.55 1.80 19.28
N THR A 148 -3.96 3.00 19.20
CA THR A 148 -4.15 4.06 20.19
C THR A 148 -5.43 4.87 19.94
N GLY A 149 -6.10 4.61 18.82
CA GLY A 149 -7.26 5.37 18.36
C GLY A 149 -6.88 6.66 17.61
N ARG A 150 -5.60 6.89 17.31
CA ARG A 150 -5.18 8.03 16.49
C ARG A 150 -5.64 7.80 15.06
N GLU A 151 -6.33 8.79 14.50
CA GLU A 151 -6.79 8.81 13.13
C GLU A 151 -5.90 9.68 12.25
N ARG A 152 -5.68 9.24 11.01
CA ARG A 152 -4.88 9.94 10.00
C ARG A 152 -5.47 9.76 8.62
N ASP A 153 -5.48 10.85 7.84
CA ASP A 153 -5.85 10.80 6.43
C ASP A 153 -4.74 10.18 5.57
N LEU A 154 -5.15 9.30 4.66
CA LEU A 154 -4.25 8.75 3.64
C LEU A 154 -4.29 9.61 2.38
N ALA A 155 -3.13 9.73 1.75
CA ALA A 155 -3.07 10.27 0.39
C ALA A 155 -3.69 9.25 -0.58
N ILE A 156 -4.65 9.71 -1.38
CA ILE A 156 -5.18 8.98 -2.52
C ILE A 156 -4.56 9.61 -3.77
N THR A 157 -3.81 8.84 -4.54
CA THR A 157 -3.22 9.33 -5.79
C THR A 157 -4.33 9.65 -6.78
N PRO A 158 -4.50 10.91 -7.23
CA PRO A 158 -5.72 11.33 -7.92
C PRO A 158 -6.03 10.57 -9.22
N TRP A 159 -5.01 10.20 -9.99
CA TRP A 159 -5.16 9.63 -11.34
C TRP A 159 -5.43 8.12 -11.35
N CYS A 160 -4.97 7.37 -10.34
CA CYS A 160 -5.23 5.93 -10.23
C CYS A 160 -6.04 5.52 -9.00
N GLY A 161 -6.26 6.42 -8.04
CA GLY A 161 -6.92 6.09 -6.78
C GLY A 161 -6.06 5.28 -5.80
N ALA A 162 -4.77 5.10 -6.09
CA ALA A 162 -3.90 4.28 -5.24
C ALA A 162 -3.67 4.91 -3.87
N TYR A 163 -3.57 4.04 -2.85
CA TYR A 163 -3.22 4.41 -1.50
C TYR A 163 -2.32 3.35 -0.87
N VAL A 164 -1.55 3.76 0.13
CA VAL A 164 -0.75 2.88 0.98
C VAL A 164 -0.73 3.48 2.38
N ALA A 165 -0.57 2.64 3.39
CA ALA A 165 -0.37 3.03 4.76
C ALA A 165 0.52 2.02 5.46
N THR A 166 1.46 2.52 6.27
CA THR A 166 2.08 1.73 7.34
C THR A 166 1.43 2.12 8.66
N VAL A 167 1.03 1.13 9.46
CA VAL A 167 0.38 1.33 10.77
C VAL A 167 1.04 0.44 11.78
N GLU A 168 1.60 1.02 12.84
CA GLU A 168 2.19 0.25 13.93
C GLU A 168 1.11 -0.23 14.91
N GLY A 169 1.31 -1.43 15.46
CA GLY A 169 0.48 -1.98 16.53
C GLY A 169 -0.34 -3.21 16.11
N ALA A 170 -1.00 -3.80 17.11
CA ALA A 170 -1.78 -5.03 16.97
C ALA A 170 -3.18 -4.81 16.35
N PHE A 171 -3.53 -3.54 16.10
CA PHE A 171 -4.80 -3.12 15.54
C PHE A 171 -4.56 -2.05 14.48
N SER A 172 -5.26 -2.16 13.36
CA SER A 172 -5.49 -1.02 12.48
C SER A 172 -6.87 -1.08 11.86
N ARG A 173 -7.41 0.09 11.50
CA ARG A 173 -8.66 0.19 10.76
C ARG A 173 -8.54 1.15 9.59
N LEU A 174 -8.85 0.70 8.39
CA LEU A 174 -9.02 1.56 7.21
C LEU A 174 -10.49 1.89 7.02
N THR A 175 -10.84 3.16 6.91
CA THR A 175 -12.21 3.64 6.76
C THR A 175 -12.34 4.48 5.50
N GLY A 176 -13.33 4.18 4.66
CA GLY A 176 -13.61 4.91 3.42
C GLY A 176 -14.81 5.85 3.54
N HIS A 177 -14.67 7.05 2.99
CA HIS A 177 -15.70 8.08 2.97
C HIS A 177 -15.99 8.55 1.55
N GLY A 178 -17.27 8.80 1.26
CA GLY A 178 -17.74 9.35 -0.01
C GLY A 178 -17.62 10.88 -0.08
N PRO A 179 -17.95 11.49 -1.22
CA PRO A 179 -17.85 12.94 -1.42
C PRO A 179 -18.71 13.79 -0.49
N ASP A 180 -19.81 13.24 0.02
CA ASP A 180 -20.71 13.86 1.01
C ASP A 180 -20.28 13.58 2.46
N GLY A 181 -19.12 12.97 2.67
CA GLY A 181 -18.60 12.56 3.97
C GLY A 181 -19.23 11.28 4.54
N ARG A 182 -20.20 10.67 3.83
CA ARG A 182 -20.83 9.44 4.31
C ARG A 182 -19.81 8.31 4.42
N LEU A 183 -19.98 7.48 5.46
CA LEU A 183 -19.21 6.26 5.61
C LEU A 183 -19.57 5.28 4.48
N LEU A 184 -18.57 4.83 3.73
CA LEU A 184 -18.70 3.79 2.69
C LEU A 184 -18.44 2.40 3.26
N GLY A 185 -17.53 2.30 4.24
CA GLY A 185 -17.22 1.07 4.95
C GLY A 185 -15.89 1.14 5.69
N SER A 186 -15.53 0.05 6.35
CA SER A 186 -14.26 -0.07 7.05
C SER A 186 -13.70 -1.49 7.00
N PHE A 187 -12.38 -1.60 7.00
CA PHE A 187 -11.63 -2.83 7.25
C PHE A 187 -10.91 -2.74 8.57
N VAL A 188 -10.86 -3.84 9.30
CA VAL A 188 -10.11 -3.94 10.54
C VAL A 188 -9.07 -5.04 10.36
N CYS A 189 -7.81 -4.70 10.63
CA CYS A 189 -6.75 -5.66 10.81
C CYS A 189 -6.53 -5.81 12.31
N LEU A 190 -6.62 -7.05 12.77
CA LEU A 190 -6.34 -7.45 14.15
C LEU A 190 -5.25 -8.50 14.08
N ASP A 191 -4.34 -8.47 15.04
CA ASP A 191 -3.56 -9.66 15.36
C ASP A 191 -4.53 -10.81 15.63
N GLY A 192 -4.32 -11.93 14.93
CA GLY A 192 -5.15 -13.11 15.07
C GLY A 192 -5.33 -13.44 16.55
N ALA A 193 -6.58 -13.57 17.00
CA ALA A 193 -6.85 -14.17 18.29
C ALA A 193 -6.02 -15.45 18.38
N HIS A 194 -5.21 -15.62 19.43
CA HIS A 194 -4.78 -16.96 19.80
C HIS A 194 -6.04 -17.82 19.78
N GLU A 195 -6.12 -18.80 18.87
CA GLU A 195 -7.12 -19.85 19.02
C GLU A 195 -6.99 -20.34 20.47
N PRO A 196 -8.07 -20.36 21.26
CA PRO A 196 -8.00 -21.00 22.56
C PRO A 196 -7.58 -22.43 22.27
N ARG A 197 -6.41 -22.83 22.76
CA ARG A 197 -6.02 -24.24 22.80
C ARG A 197 -7.06 -24.93 23.68
N GLY A 198 -8.04 -25.57 23.04
CA GLY A 198 -8.91 -26.55 23.67
C GLY A 198 -8.13 -27.77 24.13
#